data_AF-Q5MR37-F1
#
_entry.id   AF-Q5MR37-F1
#
_cell.length_a   1.000
_cell.length_b   1.000
_cell.length_c   1.000
_cell.angle_alpha   90.00
_cell.angle_beta   90.00
_cell.angle_gamma   90.00
#
_symmetry.space_group_name_H-M   'P 1'
#
loop_
_entity.id
_entity.type
_entity.pdbx_description
1 polymer ?
#
loop_
_entity_poly.entity_id
_entity_poly.type
_entity_poly.pdbx_seq_one_letter_code
_entity_poly.pdbx_strand_id
1 'polypeptide(L)'
;IILIPTMMLIPIIWTTPGKYLWHTALTHSLIISTVSFLWLKSTTEAGWAFLSCYLATDPLSLPLLTLSCWLLPLMILASQQHTSSEPINRQRLFITLLVILQFLLTLAFGATEMIMFYIMFEATLIPTLILITRWGNQTERLNAGTYFLFYTLAGSLPLLVALLLLQNSSGTLSLLTLHFSPSMQLSSLTNKLWWAGCLLAFLVKMPLYGAHLWL
;
A
#
# COMPACT_ATOMS: atom_id res chain seq x y z
N ILE A 1 -2.24 12.24 -11.42
CA ILE A 1 -3.34 13.18 -11.13
C ILE A 1 -3.86 13.03 -9.69
N ILE A 2 -4.10 11.82 -9.19
CA ILE A 2 -4.69 11.61 -7.84
C ILE A 2 -3.69 11.74 -6.67
N LEU A 3 -2.39 11.52 -6.91
CA LEU A 3 -1.34 11.61 -5.88
C LEU A 3 -1.18 13.01 -5.24
N ILE A 4 -1.35 14.07 -6.04
CA ILE A 4 -1.23 15.45 -5.53
C ILE A 4 -2.41 15.80 -4.59
N PRO A 5 -3.68 15.61 -4.97
CA PRO A 5 -4.79 15.89 -4.08
C PRO A 5 -4.81 14.99 -2.83
N THR A 6 -4.34 13.74 -2.90
CA THR A 6 -4.19 12.90 -1.70
C THR A 6 -3.15 13.47 -0.73
N MET A 7 -1.98 13.93 -1.22
CA MET A 7 -0.97 14.56 -0.36
C MET A 7 -1.46 15.89 0.23
N MET A 8 -2.24 16.66 -0.53
CA MET A 8 -2.82 17.92 -0.07
C MET A 8 -3.87 17.75 1.04
N LEU A 9 -4.42 16.55 1.26
CA LEU A 9 -5.29 16.29 2.42
C LEU A 9 -4.57 16.50 3.75
N ILE A 10 -3.27 16.19 3.84
CA ILE A 10 -2.51 16.29 5.09
C ILE A 10 -2.52 17.73 5.63
N PRO A 11 -2.06 18.75 4.88
CA PRO A 11 -2.11 20.13 5.37
C PRO A 11 -3.55 20.62 5.63
N ILE A 12 -4.54 20.15 4.85
CA ILE A 12 -5.95 20.49 5.08
C ILE A 12 -6.42 19.99 6.46
N ILE A 13 -6.08 18.75 6.85
CA ILE A 13 -6.46 18.18 8.15
C ILE A 13 -5.86 18.99 9.31
N TRP A 14 -4.64 19.50 9.17
CA TRP A 14 -3.97 20.26 10.23
C TRP A 14 -4.44 21.72 10.33
N THR A 15 -4.84 22.32 9.21
CA THR A 15 -5.29 23.72 9.16
C THR A 15 -6.78 23.89 9.48
N THR A 16 -7.60 22.87 9.27
CA THR A 16 -9.05 22.93 9.51
C THR A 16 -9.41 23.02 10.99
N PRO A 17 -10.39 23.85 11.39
CA PRO A 17 -10.86 23.92 12.77
C PRO A 17 -11.50 22.60 13.20
N GLY A 18 -11.30 22.20 14.46
CA GLY A 18 -11.71 20.88 14.96
C GLY A 18 -13.18 20.53 14.76
N LYS A 19 -14.08 21.53 14.75
CA LYS A 19 -15.52 21.33 14.52
C LYS A 19 -15.84 20.74 13.14
N TYR A 20 -15.08 21.14 12.12
CA TYR A 20 -15.35 20.74 10.73
C TYR A 20 -14.41 19.64 10.22
N LEU A 21 -13.44 19.22 11.03
CA LEU A 21 -12.36 18.30 10.66
C LEU A 21 -12.87 17.04 9.95
N TRP A 22 -13.82 16.33 10.55
CA TRP A 22 -14.37 15.09 9.97
C TRP A 22 -15.13 15.33 8.66
N HIS A 23 -15.96 16.37 8.62
CA HIS A 23 -16.70 16.74 7.42
C HIS A 23 -15.76 17.17 6.28
N THR A 24 -14.72 17.94 6.58
CA THR A 24 -13.72 18.36 5.57
C THR A 24 -12.90 17.19 5.05
N ALA A 25 -12.45 16.29 5.94
CA ALA A 25 -11.68 15.11 5.52
C ALA A 25 -12.53 14.17 4.64
N LEU A 26 -13.80 13.97 5.02
CA LEU A 26 -14.75 13.13 4.29
C LEU A 26 -15.08 13.69 2.91
N THR A 27 -15.38 14.99 2.81
CA THR A 27 -15.75 15.61 1.54
C THR A 27 -14.60 15.58 0.54
N HIS A 28 -13.38 15.95 0.97
CA HIS A 28 -12.21 15.89 0.08
C HIS A 28 -11.82 14.46 -0.30
N SER A 29 -11.92 13.49 0.62
CA SER A 29 -11.66 12.08 0.29
C SER A 29 -12.70 11.49 -0.68
N LEU A 30 -13.98 11.87 -0.58
CA LEU A 30 -15.01 11.49 -1.55
C LEU A 30 -14.78 12.11 -2.93
N ILE A 31 -14.32 13.37 -3.00
CA ILE A 31 -13.96 13.99 -4.28
C ILE A 31 -12.81 13.21 -4.94
N ILE A 32 -11.80 12.83 -4.16
CA ILE A 32 -10.68 12.02 -4.65
C ILE A 32 -11.17 10.65 -5.15
N SER A 33 -12.04 9.98 -4.40
CA SER A 33 -12.53 8.65 -4.76
C SER A 33 -13.39 8.68 -6.03
N THR A 34 -14.25 9.69 -6.17
CA THR A 34 -15.09 9.85 -7.38
C THR A 34 -14.27 10.17 -8.63
N VAL A 35 -13.23 11.01 -8.51
CA VAL A 35 -12.28 11.28 -9.59
C VAL A 35 -11.53 10.01 -10.01
N SER A 36 -11.26 9.08 -9.08
CA SER A 36 -10.56 7.83 -9.39
C SER A 36 -11.29 6.93 -10.38
N PHE A 37 -12.63 6.97 -10.43
CA PHE A 37 -13.40 6.18 -11.40
C PHE A 37 -13.14 6.57 -12.86
N LEU A 38 -12.61 7.78 -13.12
CA LEU A 38 -12.20 8.18 -14.46
C LEU A 38 -11.11 7.27 -15.04
N TRP A 39 -10.28 6.65 -14.19
CA TRP A 39 -9.25 5.72 -14.62
C TRP A 39 -9.86 4.47 -15.25
N LEU A 40 -10.94 3.91 -14.69
CA LEU A 40 -11.55 2.67 -15.21
C LEU A 40 -11.99 2.75 -16.68
N LYS A 41 -12.22 3.96 -17.19
CA LYS A 41 -12.65 4.17 -18.57
C LYS A 41 -11.50 4.01 -19.58
N SER A 42 -10.23 4.09 -19.17
CA SER A 42 -9.10 4.29 -20.09
C SER A 42 -8.37 3.02 -20.55
N THR A 43 -8.89 1.80 -20.34
CA THR A 43 -8.11 0.56 -20.49
C THR A 43 -8.56 -0.39 -21.59
N THR A 44 -9.11 0.09 -22.71
CA THR A 44 -9.54 -0.85 -23.77
C THR A 44 -8.47 -1.13 -24.84
N GLU A 45 -7.41 -0.32 -24.99
CA GLU A 45 -6.47 -0.50 -26.13
C GLU A 45 -4.97 -0.35 -25.81
N ALA A 46 -4.57 0.39 -24.77
CA ALA A 46 -3.15 0.58 -24.42
C ALA A 46 -2.84 -0.12 -23.09
N GLY A 47 -2.08 -1.22 -23.13
CA GLY A 47 -1.82 -2.07 -21.96
C GLY A 47 -1.13 -1.36 -20.78
N TRP A 48 -0.42 -0.26 -21.02
CA TRP A 48 0.22 0.57 -19.98
C TRP A 48 -0.06 2.04 -20.25
N ALA A 49 -0.60 2.75 -19.26
CA ALA A 49 -0.72 4.20 -19.25
C ALA A 49 0.35 4.80 -18.33
N PHE A 50 1.30 5.53 -18.91
CA PHE A 50 2.42 6.11 -18.17
C PHE A 50 2.05 7.44 -17.52
N LEU A 51 2.35 7.59 -16.24
CA LEU A 51 2.23 8.83 -15.47
C LEU A 51 3.59 9.52 -15.30
N SER A 52 4.66 8.74 -15.11
CA SER A 52 6.05 9.19 -15.05
C SER A 52 6.99 8.01 -15.38
N CYS A 53 8.32 8.22 -15.39
CA CYS A 53 9.28 7.13 -15.63
C CYS A 53 9.13 5.94 -14.67
N TYR A 54 8.71 6.20 -13.43
CA TYR A 54 8.59 5.19 -12.37
C TYR A 54 7.16 4.82 -12.01
N LEU A 55 6.17 5.52 -12.59
CA LEU A 55 4.75 5.29 -12.34
C LEU A 55 4.00 5.01 -13.63
N ALA A 56 3.36 3.85 -13.68
CA ALA A 56 2.47 3.47 -14.76
C ALA A 56 1.29 2.68 -14.22
N THR A 57 0.21 2.67 -14.98
CA THR A 57 -1.00 1.92 -14.64
C THR A 57 -1.34 0.97 -15.76
N ASP A 58 -1.64 -0.26 -15.41
CA ASP A 58 -1.98 -1.38 -16.28
C ASP A 58 -3.42 -1.86 -15.91
N PRO A 59 -4.05 -2.76 -16.69
CA PRO A 59 -5.43 -3.17 -16.41
C PRO A 59 -5.59 -3.91 -15.08
N LEU A 60 -4.51 -4.43 -14.49
CA LEU A 60 -4.53 -5.11 -13.19
C LEU A 60 -4.43 -4.13 -12.01
N SER A 61 -3.56 -3.12 -12.09
CA SER A 61 -3.40 -2.11 -11.04
C SER A 61 -4.58 -1.15 -10.96
N LEU A 62 -5.27 -0.86 -12.08
CA LEU A 62 -6.37 0.10 -12.10
C LEU A 62 -7.53 -0.22 -11.12
N PRO A 63 -8.10 -1.44 -11.12
CA PRO A 63 -9.13 -1.81 -10.16
C PRO A 63 -8.64 -1.69 -8.70
N LEU A 64 -7.39 -2.08 -8.43
CA LEU A 64 -6.79 -2.00 -7.09
C LEU A 64 -6.59 -0.55 -6.64
N LEU A 65 -6.13 0.32 -7.55
CA LEU A 65 -5.94 1.74 -7.31
C LEU A 65 -7.28 2.44 -7.03
N THR A 66 -8.31 2.19 -7.84
CA THR A 66 -9.64 2.77 -7.64
C THR A 66 -10.29 2.28 -6.36
N LEU A 67 -10.17 0.99 -6.04
CA LEU A 67 -10.63 0.42 -4.76
C LEU A 67 -9.93 1.10 -3.57
N SER A 68 -8.60 1.28 -3.63
CA SER A 68 -7.88 1.95 -2.54
C SER A 68 -8.41 3.36 -2.29
N CYS A 69 -8.61 4.14 -3.37
CA CYS A 69 -9.14 5.50 -3.28
C CYS A 69 -10.57 5.52 -2.70
N TRP A 70 -11.36 4.50 -3.01
CA TRP A 70 -12.71 4.32 -2.50
C TRP A 70 -12.77 3.95 -1.01
N LEU A 71 -11.79 3.21 -0.50
CA LEU A 71 -11.74 2.80 0.90
C LEU A 71 -11.47 3.96 1.86
N LEU A 72 -10.69 4.98 1.46
CA LEU A 72 -10.37 6.14 2.31
C LEU A 72 -11.61 6.83 2.91
N PRO A 73 -12.60 7.33 2.13
CA PRO A 73 -13.78 7.97 2.70
C PRO A 73 -14.63 7.02 3.56
N LEU A 74 -14.69 5.73 3.20
CA LEU A 74 -15.40 4.71 3.99
C LEU A 74 -14.75 4.49 5.36
N MET A 75 -13.42 4.44 5.42
CA MET A 75 -12.68 4.33 6.68
C MET A 75 -12.87 5.56 7.57
N ILE A 76 -12.89 6.76 6.98
CA ILE A 76 -13.16 8.00 7.71
C ILE A 76 -14.58 7.99 8.30
N LEU A 77 -15.58 7.56 7.52
CA LEU A 77 -16.96 7.40 7.98
C LEU A 77 -17.08 6.41 9.16
N ALA A 78 -16.48 5.23 9.02
CA ALA A 78 -16.58 4.16 10.02
C ALA A 78 -15.89 4.51 11.34
N SER A 79 -14.78 5.26 11.29
CA SER A 79 -13.94 5.58 12.45
C SER A 79 -14.39 6.80 13.26
N GLN A 80 -15.28 7.63 12.72
CA GLN A 80 -15.69 8.90 13.33
C GLN A 80 -16.27 8.70 14.74
N GLN A 81 -17.21 7.76 14.90
CA GLN A 81 -17.86 7.53 16.18
C GLN A 81 -16.87 6.98 17.22
N HIS A 82 -16.03 6.04 16.80
CA HIS A 82 -15.07 5.37 17.67
C HIS A 82 -13.98 6.32 18.20
N THR A 83 -13.53 7.26 17.37
CA THR A 83 -12.44 8.19 17.71
C THR A 83 -12.92 9.52 18.30
N SER A 84 -14.24 9.72 18.44
CA SER A 84 -14.86 10.95 18.94
C SER A 84 -14.42 11.34 20.36
N SER A 85 -14.09 10.36 21.21
CA SER A 85 -13.64 10.57 22.59
C SER A 85 -12.16 10.97 22.71
N GLU A 86 -11.37 10.81 21.65
CA GLU A 86 -9.96 11.18 21.64
C GLU A 86 -9.76 12.69 21.47
N PRO A 87 -8.68 13.28 22.02
CA PRO A 87 -8.36 14.69 21.82
C PRO A 87 -8.14 15.01 20.34
N ILE A 88 -8.44 16.26 19.95
CA ILE A 88 -8.46 16.70 18.55
C ILE A 88 -7.14 16.41 17.80
N ASN A 89 -6.00 16.56 18.47
CA ASN A 89 -4.69 16.29 17.85
C ASN A 89 -4.50 14.80 17.53
N ARG A 90 -5.07 13.89 18.33
CA ARG A 90 -5.05 12.46 18.04
C ARG A 90 -6.02 12.09 16.92
N GLN A 91 -7.18 12.74 16.86
CA GLN A 91 -8.09 12.59 15.72
C GLN A 91 -7.40 13.04 14.41
N ARG A 92 -6.69 14.18 14.42
CA ARG A 92 -5.87 14.64 13.28
C ARG A 92 -4.82 13.60 12.89
N LEU A 93 -4.05 13.10 13.85
CA LEU A 93 -3.04 12.07 13.61
C LEU A 93 -3.64 10.81 13.00
N PHE A 94 -4.78 10.35 13.51
CA PHE A 94 -5.49 9.19 12.97
C PHE A 94 -5.84 9.36 11.48
N ILE A 95 -6.49 10.48 11.13
CA ILE A 95 -6.84 10.75 9.72
C ILE A 95 -5.58 10.90 8.87
N THR A 96 -4.52 11.53 9.38
CA THR A 96 -3.26 11.65 8.63
C THR A 96 -2.62 10.29 8.36
N LEU A 97 -2.69 9.34 9.29
CA LEU A 97 -2.20 7.98 9.09
C LEU A 97 -3.01 7.23 8.02
N LEU A 98 -4.34 7.40 8.00
CA LEU A 98 -5.18 6.85 6.93
C LEU A 98 -4.82 7.43 5.56
N VAL A 99 -4.56 8.73 5.48
CA VAL A 99 -4.14 9.40 4.24
C VAL A 99 -2.75 8.94 3.79
N ILE A 100 -1.79 8.81 4.72
CA ILE A 100 -0.44 8.29 4.43
C ILE A 100 -0.53 6.84 3.94
N LEU A 101 -1.34 6.01 4.59
CA LEU A 101 -1.57 4.62 4.17
C LEU A 101 -2.10 4.58 2.73
N GLN A 102 -3.12 5.40 2.42
CA GLN A 102 -3.68 5.49 1.07
C GLN A 102 -2.63 5.96 0.04
N PHE A 103 -1.83 6.96 0.39
CA PHE A 103 -0.76 7.46 -0.47
C PHE A 103 0.26 6.35 -0.79
N LEU A 104 0.73 5.62 0.22
CA LEU A 104 1.68 4.52 0.04
C LEU A 104 1.12 3.39 -0.82
N LEU A 105 -0.16 3.02 -0.62
CA LEU A 105 -0.83 2.03 -1.46
C LEU A 105 -0.93 2.48 -2.92
N THR A 106 -1.26 3.76 -3.17
CA THR A 106 -1.31 4.27 -4.55
C THR A 106 0.06 4.26 -5.23
N LEU A 107 1.15 4.52 -4.49
CA LEU A 107 2.50 4.40 -5.02
C LEU A 107 2.91 2.95 -5.25
N ALA A 108 2.54 2.03 -4.35
CA ALA A 108 2.85 0.61 -4.49
C ALA A 108 2.21 0.03 -5.75
N PHE A 109 0.90 0.22 -5.95
CA PHE A 109 0.21 -0.33 -7.12
C PHE A 109 0.57 0.37 -8.44
N GLY A 110 1.10 1.60 -8.40
CA GLY A 110 1.53 2.31 -9.59
C GLY A 110 3.02 2.16 -9.94
N ALA A 111 3.83 1.48 -9.10
CA ALA A 111 5.27 1.41 -9.30
C ALA A 111 5.66 0.50 -10.49
N THR A 112 6.54 1.00 -11.37
CA THR A 112 7.09 0.22 -12.49
C THR A 112 8.35 -0.56 -12.12
N GLU A 113 9.11 -0.09 -11.13
CA GLU A 113 10.32 -0.73 -10.62
C GLU A 113 10.00 -1.63 -9.42
N MET A 114 10.43 -2.90 -9.46
CA MET A 114 10.11 -3.87 -8.39
C MET A 114 10.69 -3.48 -7.03
N ILE A 115 11.83 -2.77 -7.00
CA ILE A 115 12.40 -2.28 -5.74
C ILE A 115 11.58 -1.13 -5.15
N MET A 116 11.02 -0.25 -6.00
CA MET A 116 10.13 0.81 -5.55
C MET A 116 8.82 0.22 -5.02
N PHE A 117 8.28 -0.79 -5.71
CA PHE A 117 7.16 -1.58 -5.19
C PHE A 117 7.48 -2.13 -3.79
N TYR A 118 8.62 -2.80 -3.61
CA TYR A 118 9.02 -3.37 -2.32
C TYR A 118 9.09 -2.31 -1.21
N ILE A 119 9.75 -1.17 -1.46
CA ILE A 119 9.90 -0.10 -0.47
C ILE A 119 8.53 0.45 -0.08
N MET A 120 7.66 0.76 -1.04
CA MET A 120 6.31 1.27 -0.75
C MET A 120 5.45 0.23 -0.03
N PHE A 121 5.56 -1.04 -0.44
CA PHE A 121 4.84 -2.16 0.15
C PHE A 121 5.21 -2.42 1.61
N GLU A 122 6.49 -2.30 1.97
CA GLU A 122 6.92 -2.39 3.37
C GLU A 122 6.64 -1.10 4.15
N ALA A 123 6.72 0.07 3.50
CA ALA A 123 6.39 1.34 4.13
C ALA A 123 4.93 1.39 4.61
N THR A 124 4.00 0.67 3.97
CA THR A 124 2.61 0.57 4.46
C THR A 124 2.48 -0.06 5.85
N LEU A 125 3.46 -0.87 6.28
CA LEU A 125 3.45 -1.50 7.61
C LEU A 125 3.55 -0.48 8.74
N ILE A 126 4.22 0.66 8.52
CA ILE A 126 4.42 1.69 9.54
C ILE A 126 3.09 2.33 9.96
N PRO A 127 2.29 2.93 9.05
CA PRO A 127 1.02 3.51 9.43
C PRO A 127 0.02 2.46 9.93
N THR A 128 -0.01 1.24 9.40
CA THR A 128 -0.91 0.18 9.91
C THR A 128 -0.54 -0.24 11.34
N LEU A 129 0.74 -0.43 11.63
CA LEU A 129 1.21 -0.76 12.98
C LEU A 129 0.79 0.31 13.98
N ILE A 130 0.99 1.59 13.64
CA ILE A 130 0.62 2.70 14.51
C ILE A 130 -0.91 2.71 14.72
N LEU A 131 -1.71 2.46 13.67
CA LEU A 131 -3.16 2.37 13.78
C LEU A 131 -3.60 1.23 14.73
N ILE A 132 -3.06 0.02 14.57
CA ILE A 132 -3.40 -1.16 15.38
C ILE A 132 -3.01 -0.94 16.85
N THR A 133 -1.76 -0.58 17.10
CA THR A 133 -1.21 -0.51 18.48
C THR A 133 -1.77 0.67 19.27
N ARG A 134 -2.15 1.77 18.60
CA ARG A 134 -2.60 2.99 19.27
C ARG A 134 -4.12 3.10 19.37
N TRP A 135 -4.85 2.75 18.32
CA TRP A 135 -6.31 2.87 18.25
C TRP A 135 -7.05 1.53 18.29
N GLY A 136 -6.36 0.40 18.49
CA GLY A 136 -7.01 -0.86 18.85
C GLY A 136 -7.66 -0.79 20.24
N ASN A 137 -8.83 -1.39 20.43
CA ASN A 137 -9.56 -1.30 21.71
C ASN A 137 -9.02 -2.21 22.82
N GLN A 138 -8.55 -3.40 22.46
CA GLN A 138 -8.18 -4.43 23.42
C GLN A 138 -6.71 -4.31 23.85
N THR A 139 -6.38 -4.82 25.04
CA THR A 139 -5.00 -4.86 25.56
C THR A 139 -4.07 -5.69 24.67
N GLU A 140 -4.61 -6.73 24.03
CA GLU A 140 -3.89 -7.62 23.11
C GLU A 140 -3.42 -6.93 21.83
N ARG A 141 -3.82 -5.68 21.57
CA ARG A 141 -3.40 -4.90 20.39
C ARG A 141 -1.89 -4.76 20.23
N LEU A 142 -1.15 -4.74 21.34
CA LEU A 142 0.31 -4.68 21.29
C LEU A 142 0.90 -6.00 20.80
N ASN A 143 0.36 -7.12 21.27
CA ASN A 143 0.76 -8.45 20.81
C ASN A 143 0.35 -8.67 19.34
N ALA A 144 -0.86 -8.27 18.96
CA ALA A 144 -1.29 -8.33 17.56
C ALA A 144 -0.38 -7.49 16.65
N GLY A 145 0.01 -6.30 17.10
CA GLY A 145 0.96 -5.43 16.40
C GLY A 145 2.35 -6.05 16.25
N THR A 146 2.88 -6.72 17.28
CA THR A 146 4.18 -7.41 17.18
C THR A 146 4.10 -8.62 16.24
N TYR A 147 3.05 -9.44 16.32
CA TYR A 147 2.84 -10.55 15.40
C TYR A 147 2.76 -10.07 13.95
N PHE A 148 1.93 -9.06 13.67
CA PHE A 148 1.82 -8.45 12.35
C PHE A 148 3.17 -8.01 11.80
N LEU A 149 3.95 -7.25 12.59
CA LEU A 149 5.25 -6.74 12.15
C LEU A 149 6.26 -7.84 11.89
N PHE A 150 6.45 -8.77 12.84
CA PHE A 150 7.49 -9.78 12.69
C PHE A 150 7.18 -10.80 11.60
N TYR A 151 5.91 -11.19 11.42
CA TYR A 151 5.54 -12.11 10.35
C TYR A 151 5.81 -11.46 8.98
N THR A 152 5.31 -10.24 8.78
CA THR A 152 5.48 -9.52 7.50
C THR A 152 6.95 -9.25 7.17
N LEU A 153 7.76 -8.78 8.14
CA LEU A 153 9.20 -8.54 7.93
C LEU A 153 9.99 -9.83 7.68
N ALA A 154 9.73 -10.90 8.43
CA ALA A 154 10.39 -12.17 8.20
C ALA A 154 10.06 -12.73 6.81
N GLY A 155 8.84 -12.48 6.32
CA GLY A 155 8.43 -12.84 4.98
C GLY A 155 9.03 -11.97 3.88
N SER A 156 9.19 -10.67 4.13
CA SER A 156 9.62 -9.69 3.13
C SER A 156 11.13 -9.63 2.92
N LEU A 157 11.95 -9.93 3.94
CA LEU A 157 13.41 -9.92 3.80
C LEU A 157 13.95 -10.91 2.74
N PRO A 158 13.47 -12.17 2.64
CA PRO A 158 13.83 -13.06 1.53
C PRO A 158 13.52 -12.48 0.15
N LEU A 159 12.40 -11.76 0.00
CA LEU A 159 12.05 -11.09 -1.25
C LEU A 159 13.06 -9.99 -1.59
N LEU A 160 13.52 -9.21 -0.61
CA LEU A 160 14.55 -8.19 -0.84
C LEU A 160 15.84 -8.80 -1.41
N VAL A 161 16.32 -9.88 -0.77
CA VAL A 161 17.52 -10.59 -1.24
C VAL A 161 17.31 -11.12 -2.65
N ALA A 162 16.14 -11.71 -2.93
CA ALA A 162 15.80 -12.22 -4.25
C ALA A 162 15.78 -11.12 -5.33
N LEU A 163 15.24 -9.94 -5.03
CA LEU A 163 15.23 -8.79 -5.94
C LEU A 163 16.64 -8.25 -6.21
N LEU A 164 17.50 -8.17 -5.19
CA LEU A 164 18.89 -7.74 -5.37
C LEU A 164 19.69 -8.72 -6.25
N LEU A 165 19.48 -10.03 -6.08
CA LEU A 165 20.07 -11.05 -6.96
C LEU A 165 19.55 -10.93 -8.40
N LEU A 166 18.26 -10.65 -8.58
CA LEU A 166 17.68 -10.42 -9.90
C LEU A 166 18.25 -9.16 -10.55
N GLN A 167 18.41 -8.06 -9.81
CA GLN A 167 19.02 -6.83 -10.31
C GLN A 167 20.46 -7.06 -10.79
N ASN A 168 21.25 -7.83 -10.04
CA ASN A 168 22.64 -8.13 -10.41
C ASN A 168 22.76 -9.00 -11.67
N SER A 169 21.78 -9.87 -11.94
CA SER A 169 21.82 -10.80 -13.08
C SER A 169 21.17 -10.23 -14.34
N SER A 170 20.04 -9.52 -14.20
CA SER A 170 19.28 -8.94 -15.32
C SER A 170 19.67 -7.50 -15.65
N GLY A 171 20.33 -6.79 -14.72
CA GLY A 171 20.72 -5.39 -14.86
C GLY A 171 19.60 -4.38 -14.63
N THR A 172 18.33 -4.79 -14.67
CA THR A 172 17.16 -3.92 -14.47
C THR A 172 16.03 -4.62 -13.72
N LEU A 173 15.33 -3.91 -12.83
CA LEU A 173 14.15 -4.39 -12.11
C LEU A 173 12.83 -3.79 -12.63
N SER A 174 12.88 -3.11 -13.78
CA SER A 174 11.70 -2.49 -14.36
C SER A 174 10.79 -3.58 -14.95
N LEU A 175 9.52 -3.58 -14.57
CA LEU A 175 8.52 -4.53 -15.10
C LEU A 175 8.40 -4.46 -16.63
N LEU A 176 8.68 -3.28 -17.20
CA LEU A 176 8.63 -3.02 -18.64
C LEU A 176 9.78 -3.70 -19.40
N THR A 177 11.00 -3.62 -18.86
CA THR A 177 12.20 -4.19 -19.51
C THR A 177 12.41 -5.65 -19.15
N LEU A 178 11.99 -6.09 -17.95
CA LEU A 178 12.13 -7.47 -17.50
C LEU A 178 11.44 -8.47 -18.42
N HIS A 179 10.33 -8.10 -19.07
CA HIS A 179 9.67 -8.99 -20.04
C HIS A 179 10.58 -9.34 -21.24
N PHE A 180 11.51 -8.46 -21.60
CA PHE A 180 12.45 -8.70 -22.69
C PHE A 180 13.73 -9.42 -22.23
N SER A 181 13.90 -9.66 -20.93
CA SER A 181 15.04 -10.41 -20.40
C SER A 181 14.91 -11.90 -20.70
N PRO A 182 16.02 -12.62 -20.90
CA PRO A 182 15.99 -14.05 -21.20
C PRO A 182 15.35 -14.82 -20.04
N SER A 183 14.47 -15.78 -20.37
CA SER A 183 13.79 -16.60 -19.38
C SER A 183 14.80 -17.38 -18.52
N MET A 184 14.75 -17.20 -17.20
CA MET A 184 15.54 -18.02 -16.28
C MET A 184 14.98 -19.44 -16.23
N GLN A 185 15.83 -20.44 -16.53
CA GLN A 185 15.45 -21.84 -16.35
C GLN A 185 15.54 -22.24 -14.87
N LEU A 186 14.45 -22.72 -14.28
CA LEU A 186 14.40 -23.19 -12.88
C LEU A 186 14.96 -24.62 -12.70
N SER A 187 16.14 -24.91 -13.24
CA SER A 187 16.72 -26.27 -13.19
C SER A 187 17.41 -26.57 -11.86
N SER A 188 18.13 -25.62 -11.28
CA SER A 188 18.93 -25.81 -10.06
C SER A 188 18.11 -25.63 -8.77
N LEU A 189 18.61 -26.22 -7.67
CA LEU A 189 18.06 -26.01 -6.33
C LEU A 189 18.08 -24.52 -5.93
N THR A 190 19.12 -23.78 -6.33
CA THR A 190 19.25 -22.35 -6.05
C THR A 190 18.13 -21.54 -6.69
N ASN A 191 17.74 -21.87 -7.93
CA ASN A 191 16.68 -21.16 -8.64
C ASN A 191 15.31 -21.45 -8.02
N LYS A 192 15.11 -22.67 -7.49
CA LYS A 192 13.90 -23.03 -6.73
C LYS A 192 13.81 -22.28 -5.40
N LEU A 193 14.93 -22.16 -4.67
CA LEU A 193 14.99 -21.39 -3.42
C LEU A 193 14.77 -19.89 -3.67
N TRP A 194 15.34 -19.34 -4.74
CA TRP A 194 15.10 -17.95 -5.14
C TRP A 194 13.62 -17.71 -5.45
N TRP A 195 13.00 -18.59 -6.23
CA TRP A 195 11.57 -18.53 -6.53
C TRP A 195 10.70 -18.60 -5.27
N ALA A 196 11.05 -19.50 -4.33
CA ALA A 196 10.38 -19.56 -3.04
C ALA A 196 10.54 -18.24 -2.25
N GLY A 197 11.74 -17.66 -2.25
CA GLY A 197 12.00 -16.34 -1.63
C GLY A 197 11.17 -15.21 -2.24
N CYS A 198 10.97 -15.22 -3.56
CA CYS A 198 10.10 -14.26 -4.25
C CYS A 198 8.63 -14.38 -3.81
N LEU A 199 8.13 -15.59 -3.56
CA LEU A 199 6.73 -15.81 -3.22
C LEU A 199 6.42 -15.63 -1.74
N LEU A 200 7.34 -15.99 -0.85
CA LEU A 200 7.09 -16.08 0.59
C LEU A 200 6.55 -14.78 1.19
N ALA A 201 7.06 -13.62 0.76
CA ALA A 201 6.58 -12.31 1.19
C ALA A 201 5.08 -12.09 0.90
N PHE A 202 4.62 -12.51 -0.28
CA PHE A 202 3.22 -12.39 -0.69
C PHE A 202 2.34 -13.41 0.03
N LEU A 203 2.83 -14.62 0.29
CA LEU A 203 2.10 -15.66 1.01
C LEU A 203 1.95 -15.39 2.51
N VAL A 204 2.82 -14.56 3.09
CA VAL A 204 2.62 -14.10 4.47
C VAL A 204 1.58 -12.98 4.52
N LYS A 205 1.61 -12.05 3.56
CA LYS A 205 0.64 -10.93 3.50
C LYS A 205 -0.74 -11.33 2.97
N MET A 206 -0.84 -12.34 2.09
CA MET A 206 -2.07 -13.08 1.84
C MET A 206 -2.09 -14.25 2.83
N PRO A 207 -2.77 -14.16 3.99
CA PRO A 207 -2.61 -15.10 5.09
C PRO A 207 -2.92 -16.54 4.64
N LEU A 208 -1.87 -17.26 4.23
CA LEU A 208 -1.97 -18.64 3.80
C LEU A 208 -2.12 -19.53 5.03
N TYR A 209 -2.75 -20.69 4.85
CA TYR A 209 -2.90 -21.67 5.91
C TYR A 209 -1.53 -22.01 6.54
N GLY A 210 -1.39 -21.76 7.85
CA GLY A 210 -0.11 -21.84 8.59
C GLY A 210 0.56 -20.50 8.90
N ALA A 211 0.40 -19.47 8.06
CA ALA A 211 0.89 -18.11 8.30
C ALA A 211 -0.20 -17.12 8.74
N HIS A 212 -1.45 -17.58 8.87
CA HIS A 212 -2.62 -16.76 9.22
C HIS A 212 -2.70 -16.28 10.68
N LEU A 213 -1.84 -16.74 11.59
CA LEU A 213 -1.98 -16.47 13.03
C LEU A 213 -1.90 -14.99 13.43
N TRP A 214 -1.42 -14.12 12.53
CA TRP A 214 -1.37 -12.68 12.78
C TRP A 214 -2.67 -11.95 12.42
N LEU A 215 -3.59 -12.58 11.66
CA LEU A 215 -4.88 -12.02 11.25
C LEU A 215 -6.01 -12.63 12.08
#